data_AF-A0A970R4A6-F1
#
_entry.id   AF-A0A970R4A6-F1
#
_cell.length_a   1.000
_cell.length_b   1.000
_cell.length_c   1.000
_cell.angle_alpha   90.00
_cell.angle_beta   90.00
_cell.angle_gamma   90.00
#
_symmetry.space_group_name_H-M   'P 1'
#
loop_
_entity.id
_entity.type
_entity.pdbx_description
1 polymer ?
#
loop_
_entity_poly.entity_id
_entity_poly.type
_entity_poly.pdbx_seq_one_letter_code
_entity_poly.pdbx_strand_id
1 'polypeptide(L)'
;VRKRSGDILTIYIEIDRRQWYIFQYSGNLMQATSSNNDYNTMLMEEVSSRKSKGDEQGYRYINMPTSTKNRILRAWRADDTNQDE
;
A
#
# COMPACT_ATOMS: atom_id res chain seq x y z
N VAL A 1 0.98 -27.09 -6.00
CA VAL A 1 0.39 -25.88 -5.38
C VAL A 1 0.46 -24.75 -6.40
N ARG A 2 -0.68 -24.34 -6.97
CA ARG A 2 -0.74 -23.25 -7.97
C ARG A 2 -0.33 -21.96 -7.24
N LYS A 3 0.83 -21.38 -7.57
CA LYS A 3 1.18 -20.03 -7.07
C LYS A 3 0.01 -19.13 -7.44
N ARG A 4 -0.64 -18.51 -6.46
CA ARG A 4 -1.62 -17.44 -6.72
C ARG A 4 -0.81 -16.26 -7.28
N SER A 5 -0.49 -16.29 -8.57
CA SER A 5 0.25 -15.25 -9.29
C SER A 5 -0.69 -14.08 -9.60
N GLY A 6 -1.23 -13.48 -8.55
CA GLY A 6 -1.86 -12.17 -8.70
C GLY A 6 -0.78 -11.13 -8.93
N ASP A 7 -1.15 -10.04 -9.58
CA ASP A 7 -0.30 -8.87 -9.68
C ASP A 7 -0.02 -8.31 -8.28
N ILE A 8 1.24 -8.00 -8.02
CA ILE A 8 1.71 -7.36 -6.79
C ILE A 8 2.50 -6.13 -7.19
N LEU A 9 2.14 -4.98 -6.63
CA LEU A 9 2.81 -3.71 -6.87
C LEU A 9 2.94 -2.96 -5.55
N THR A 10 4.14 -2.48 -5.23
CA THR A 10 4.35 -1.55 -4.11
C THR A 10 4.99 -0.29 -4.66
N ILE A 11 4.37 0.85 -4.41
CA ILE A 11 4.88 2.17 -4.77
C ILE A 11 5.19 2.92 -3.47
N TYR A 12 6.40 3.46 -3.39
CA TYR A 12 6.81 4.39 -2.35
C TYR A 12 7.21 5.71 -3.00
N ILE A 13 6.63 6.81 -2.53
CA ILE A 13 6.95 8.17 -2.98
C ILE A 13 7.37 8.97 -1.76
N GLU A 14 8.58 9.53 -1.79
CA GLU A 14 9.09 10.45 -0.77
C GLU A 14 9.46 11.76 -1.44
N ILE A 15 8.72 12.82 -1.11
CA ILE A 15 9.00 14.18 -1.58
C ILE A 15 10.05 14.79 -0.66
N ASP A 16 9.82 14.65 0.64
CA ASP A 16 10.77 15.00 1.70
C ASP A 16 10.59 14.05 2.91
N ARG A 17 11.38 14.26 3.97
CA ARG A 17 11.36 13.40 5.17
C ARG A 17 9.99 13.35 5.89
N ARG A 18 9.18 14.40 5.74
CA ARG A 18 7.86 14.59 6.37
C ARG A 18 6.70 14.34 5.40
N GLN A 19 6.94 14.30 4.10
CA GLN A 19 5.93 14.09 3.06
C GLN A 19 6.24 12.84 2.25
N TRP A 20 5.51 11.77 2.57
CA TRP A 20 5.66 10.50 1.90
C TRP A 20 4.33 9.76 1.77
N TYR A 21 4.25 8.90 0.76
CA TYR A 21 3.08 8.10 0.40
C TYR A 21 3.49 6.67 0.06
N ILE A 22 2.67 5.71 0.48
CA ILE A 22 2.84 4.29 0.19
C ILE A 22 1.53 3.77 -0.39
N PHE A 23 1.64 3.04 -1.50
CA PHE A 23 0.55 2.30 -2.12
C PHE A 23 0.98 0.84 -2.29
N GLN A 24 0.14 -0.10 -1.87
CA GLN A 24 0.36 -1.52 -2.03
C GLN A 24 -0.85 -2.16 -2.68
N TYR A 25 -0.61 -2.82 -3.81
CA TYR A 25 -1.60 -3.57 -4.54
C TYR A 25 -1.25 -5.05 -4.51
N SER A 26 -2.22 -5.88 -4.15
CA SER A 26 -2.10 -7.33 -4.25
C SER A 26 -3.48 -7.97 -4.30
N GLY A 27 -3.75 -8.79 -5.31
CA GLY A 27 -4.99 -9.60 -5.37
C GLY A 27 -6.28 -8.78 -5.21
N ASN A 28 -6.47 -7.75 -6.04
CA ASN A 28 -7.60 -6.82 -6.00
C ASN A 28 -7.74 -5.99 -4.70
N LEU A 29 -6.73 -6.03 -3.83
CA LEU A 29 -6.65 -5.21 -2.62
C LEU A 29 -5.66 -4.08 -2.86
N MET A 30 -6.15 -2.85 -2.81
CA MET A 30 -5.32 -1.65 -2.74
C MET A 30 -5.22 -1.21 -1.29
N GLN A 31 -4.01 -0.93 -0.83
CA GLN A 31 -3.77 -0.40 0.50
C GLN A 31 -2.97 0.88 0.35
N ALA A 32 -3.31 1.91 1.11
CA ALA A 32 -2.56 3.15 1.08
C ALA A 32 -2.35 3.70 2.48
N THR A 33 -1.27 4.44 2.65
CA THR A 33 -0.97 5.23 3.85
C THR A 33 0.03 6.31 3.50
N SER A 34 -0.01 7.42 4.23
CA SER A 34 0.89 8.54 4.04
C SER A 34 1.36 9.09 5.38
N SER A 35 2.31 10.03 5.33
CA SER A 35 2.67 10.85 6.47
C SER A 35 1.61 11.86 6.90
N ASN A 36 0.63 12.15 6.04
CA ASN A 36 -0.42 13.12 6.28
C ASN A 36 -1.65 12.44 6.92
N ASN A 37 -1.98 12.85 8.14
CA ASN A 37 -3.12 12.30 8.87
C ASN A 37 -4.46 12.65 8.22
N ASP A 38 -4.61 13.84 7.65
CA ASP A 38 -5.86 14.24 6.99
C ASP A 38 -6.13 13.38 5.76
N TYR A 39 -5.09 13.07 4.98
CA TYR A 39 -5.18 12.10 3.89
C TYR A 39 -5.57 10.71 4.40
N ASN A 40 -4.95 10.23 5.49
CA ASN A 40 -5.26 8.92 6.04
C ASN A 40 -6.70 8.85 6.57
N THR A 41 -7.20 9.92 7.18
CA THR A 41 -8.60 10.04 7.63
C THR A 41 -9.56 10.04 6.45
N MET A 42 -9.30 10.86 5.43
CA MET A 42 -10.10 10.88 4.19
C MET A 42 -10.14 9.48 3.54
N LEU A 43 -8.99 8.79 3.51
CA LEU A 43 -8.92 7.43 2.97
C LEU A 43 -9.79 6.46 3.77
N MET A 44 -9.77 6.51 5.11
CA MET A 44 -10.62 5.66 5.95
C MET A 44 -12.11 5.94 5.72
N GLU A 45 -12.49 7.21 5.64
CA GLU A 45 -13.87 7.63 5.38
C GLU A 45 -14.36 7.13 4.01
N GLU A 46 -13.54 7.29 2.97
CA GLU A 46 -13.85 6.82 1.61
C GLU A 46 -13.95 5.29 1.52
N VAL A 47 -13.08 4.57 2.22
CA VAL A 47 -13.16 3.10 2.34
C VAL A 47 -14.48 2.68 2.98
N SER A 48 -14.91 3.40 4.02
CA SER A 48 -16.15 3.08 4.75
C SER A 48 -17.42 3.40 3.96
N SER A 49 -17.37 4.41 3.08
CA SER A 49 -18.51 4.86 2.28
C SER A 49 -18.76 3.96 1.06
N ARG A 50 -17.71 3.38 0.48
CA ARG A 50 -17.79 2.40 -0.62
C ARG A 50 -18.08 0.98 -0.11
N LYS A 51 -19.31 0.71 0.31
CA LYS A 51 -19.86 -0.65 0.19
C LYS A 51 -20.02 -0.93 -1.31
N SER A 52 -19.22 -1.85 -1.85
CA SER A 52 -19.17 -2.25 -3.27
C SER A 52 -20.50 -2.06 -4.01
N LYS A 53 -20.64 -0.95 -4.73
CA LYS A 53 -21.76 -0.72 -5.63
C LYS A 53 -21.38 -1.29 -6.99
N GLY A 54 -21.94 -2.46 -7.31
CA GLY A 54 -21.98 -2.99 -8.67
C GLY A 54 -20.95 -4.08 -9.00
N ASP A 55 -21.31 -4.88 -9.99
CA ASP A 55 -20.65 -6.07 -10.55
C ASP A 55 -19.27 -5.83 -11.21
N GLU A 56 -18.72 -4.62 -11.13
CA GLU A 56 -17.34 -4.37 -11.56
C GLU A 56 -16.40 -4.72 -10.41
N GLN A 57 -15.41 -5.56 -10.70
CA GLN A 57 -14.45 -6.09 -9.75
C GLN A 57 -13.46 -4.99 -9.30
N GLY A 58 -13.97 -3.99 -8.58
CA GLY A 58 -13.24 -2.86 -8.08
C GLY A 58 -12.29 -3.24 -6.95
N TYR A 59 -11.26 -2.41 -6.76
CA TYR A 59 -10.28 -2.61 -5.70
C TYR A 59 -10.90 -2.37 -4.32
N ARG A 60 -10.59 -3.26 -3.37
CA ARG A 60 -10.88 -3.01 -1.95
C ARG A 60 -9.78 -2.13 -1.38
N TYR A 61 -10.15 -1.04 -0.70
CA TYR A 61 -9.20 -0.13 -0.07
C TYR A 61 -9.03 -0.47 1.42
N ILE A 62 -7.80 -0.44 1.94
CA ILE A 62 -7.52 -0.54 3.40
C ILE A 62 -6.48 0.52 3.78
N ASN A 63 -6.72 1.21 4.90
CA ASN A 63 -5.69 2.06 5.50
C ASN A 63 -4.64 1.23 6.24
N MET A 64 -3.36 1.53 6.01
CA MET A 64 -2.26 0.88 6.71
C MET A 64 -1.73 1.71 7.88
N PRO A 65 -1.11 1.08 8.90
CA PRO A 65 -0.36 1.79 9.92
C PRO A 65 0.83 2.55 9.31
N THR A 66 1.12 3.74 9.82
CA THR A 66 2.28 4.55 9.38
C THR A 66 3.63 3.86 9.64
N SER A 67 3.69 2.91 10.58
CA SER A 67 4.85 2.04 10.82
C SER A 67 5.22 1.17 9.61
N THR A 68 4.32 1.04 8.63
CA THR A 68 4.54 0.32 7.37
C THR A 68 5.71 0.88 6.57
N LYS A 69 5.98 2.20 6.64
CA LYS A 69 7.16 2.82 5.99
C LYS A 69 8.45 2.11 6.37
N ASN A 70 8.71 1.98 7.67
CA ASN A 70 9.95 1.37 8.16
C ASN A 70 10.05 -0.11 7.80
N ARG A 71 8.92 -0.82 7.75
CA ARG A 71 8.90 -2.24 7.37
C ARG A 71 9.28 -2.43 5.90
N ILE A 72 8.71 -1.64 4.99
CA ILE A 72 8.98 -1.74 3.55
C ILE A 72 10.44 -1.36 3.26
N LEU A 73 10.91 -0.23 3.81
CA LEU A 73 12.28 0.23 3.59
C LEU A 73 13.33 -0.76 4.10
N ARG A 74 13.05 -1.47 5.20
CA ARG A 74 13.94 -2.54 5.68
C ARG A 74 13.94 -3.75 4.76
N ALA A 75 12.77 -4.15 4.26
CA ALA A 75 12.66 -5.29 3.36
C ALA A 75 13.41 -5.03 2.05
N TRP A 76 13.25 -3.84 1.46
CA TRP A 76 13.96 -3.47 0.23
C TRP A 76 15.47 -3.42 0.41
N ARG A 77 15.95 -2.81 1.49
CA ARG A 77 17.39 -2.78 1.80
C ARG A 77 18.00 -4.17 1.97
N ALA A 78 17.24 -5.11 2.53
CA ALA A 78 17.70 -6.48 2.70
C ALA A 78 17.69 -7.27 1.37
N ASP A 79 16.76 -6.95 0.47
CA ASP A 79 16.71 -7.56 -0.86
C ASP A 79 17.87 -7.06 -1.74
N ASP A 80 18.16 -5.75 -1.71
CA ASP A 80 19.30 -5.14 -2.41
C ASP A 80 20.62 -5.82 -2.02
N THR A 81 20.84 -6.08 -0.72
CA THR A 81 22.07 -6.73 -0.25
C THR A 81 22.24 -8.19 -0.69
N ASN A 82 21.15 -8.89 -1.04
CA ASN A 82 21.20 -10.28 -1.48
C ASN A 82 21.35 -10.43 -3.00
N GLN A 83 21.24 -9.35 -3.77
CA GLN A 83 21.42 -9.37 -5.23
C GLN A 83 22.89 -9.16 -5.66
N ASP A 84 23.75 -8.73 -4.73
CA ASP A 84 25.17 -8.46 -4.94
C ASP A 84 26.11 -9.64 -4.53
N GLU A 85 25.55 -10.80 -4.13
CA GLU A 85 26.27 -12.07 -3.86
C GLU A 85 25.98 -13.13 -4.94
#